data_AF-A0A821MSP5-F1
#
_entry.id   AF-A0A821MSP5-F1
#
_cell.length_a   1.000
_cell.length_b   1.000
_cell.length_c   1.000
_cell.angle_alpha   90.00
_cell.angle_beta   90.00
_cell.angle_gamma   90.00
#
_symmetry.space_group_name_H-M   'P 1'
#
loop_
_entity.id
_entity.type
_entity.pdbx_description
1 polymer ?
#
loop_
_entity_poly.entity_id
_entity_poly.type
_entity_poly.pdbx_seq_one_letter_code
_entity_poly.pdbx_strand_id
1 'polypeptide(L)'
;LKKVGGHIDFLALHWYGRGVDNFINWITKVRQDSGNKYPVWVTEFACTSWNPSQPVSQQEVNEFMRQSIARLDSLQWVERYAWFGAQRQLDAALGSTNCLIASNGQLSTLGQQYVHNL
;
A
#
# COMPACT_ATOMS: atom_id res chain seq x y z
N LEU A 1 11.71 -9.41 20.41
CA LEU A 1 12.74 -9.96 19.50
C LEU A 1 14.14 -9.94 20.12
N LYS A 2 14.80 -8.79 20.32
CA LYS A 2 16.16 -8.76 20.91
C LYS A 2 16.29 -9.41 22.30
N LYS A 3 15.29 -9.28 23.17
CA LYS A 3 15.28 -9.89 24.52
C LYS A 3 15.16 -11.43 24.51
N VAL A 4 14.81 -12.04 23.37
CA VAL A 4 14.68 -13.50 23.18
C VAL A 4 15.59 -14.01 22.06
N GLY A 5 16.59 -13.22 21.63
CA GLY A 5 17.58 -13.62 20.61
C GLY A 5 17.15 -13.48 19.14
N GLY A 6 15.94 -12.98 18.86
CA GLY A 6 15.45 -12.80 17.49
C GLY A 6 15.96 -11.51 16.82
N HIS A 7 16.36 -11.62 15.55
CA HIS A 7 16.57 -10.50 14.63
C HIS A 7 15.52 -10.53 13.52
N ILE A 8 15.35 -9.39 12.83
CA ILE A 8 14.55 -9.28 11.62
C ILE A 8 15.48 -9.02 10.45
N ASP A 9 15.11 -9.51 9.27
CA ASP A 9 15.83 -9.28 8.02
C ASP A 9 15.32 -8.01 7.30
N PHE A 10 14.04 -7.68 7.47
CA PHE A 10 13.38 -6.53 6.85
C PHE A 10 12.29 -5.94 7.76
N LEU A 11 11.86 -4.72 7.45
CA LEU A 11 10.72 -4.07 8.09
C LEU A 11 9.44 -4.38 7.30
N ALA A 12 8.50 -5.11 7.91
CA ALA A 12 7.16 -5.31 7.36
C ALA A 12 6.26 -4.14 7.77
N LEU A 13 5.76 -3.38 6.80
CA LEU A 13 5.01 -2.15 7.02
C LEU A 13 3.66 -2.19 6.32
N HIS A 14 2.62 -1.71 7.02
CA HIS A 14 1.27 -1.55 6.49
C HIS A 14 0.92 -0.07 6.44
N TRP A 15 0.25 0.40 5.38
CA TRP A 15 -0.16 1.79 5.30
C TRP A 15 -1.53 1.98 4.63
N TYR A 16 -2.40 2.76 5.27
CA TYR A 16 -3.74 3.04 4.79
C TYR A 16 -4.08 4.51 5.03
N GLY A 17 -4.21 5.28 3.96
CA GLY A 17 -4.43 6.72 4.05
C GLY A 17 -4.54 7.38 2.69
N ARG A 18 -4.37 8.71 2.64
CA ARG A 18 -4.44 9.51 1.41
C ARG A 18 -3.14 10.26 1.17
N GLY A 19 -2.80 10.45 -0.11
CA GLY A 19 -1.65 11.24 -0.56
C GLY A 19 -0.34 10.46 -0.58
N VAL A 20 0.31 10.41 -1.75
CA VAL A 20 1.53 9.61 -1.95
C VAL A 20 2.69 10.14 -1.11
N ASP A 21 2.86 11.45 -0.98
CA ASP A 21 3.93 11.98 -0.14
C ASP A 21 3.75 11.64 1.34
N ASN A 22 2.50 11.58 1.84
CA ASN A 22 2.25 11.12 3.21
C ASN A 22 2.68 9.65 3.40
N PHE A 23 2.36 8.80 2.44
CA PHE A 23 2.78 7.40 2.44
C PHE A 23 4.30 7.26 2.40
N ILE A 24 4.96 7.89 1.42
CA ILE A 24 6.41 7.80 1.24
C ILE A 24 7.16 8.40 2.43
N ASN A 25 6.69 9.53 2.98
CA ASN A 25 7.27 10.13 4.18
C ASN A 25 7.15 9.20 5.39
N TRP A 26 6.02 8.51 5.55
CA TRP A 26 5.81 7.57 6.64
C TRP A 26 6.76 6.35 6.56
N ILE A 27 6.84 5.66 5.42
CA ILE A 27 7.77 4.50 5.29
C ILE A 27 9.23 4.93 5.43
N THR A 28 9.58 6.12 4.93
CA THR A 28 10.93 6.68 5.05
C THR A 28 11.26 6.97 6.52
N LYS A 29 10.33 7.60 7.25
CA LYS A 29 10.50 7.89 8.67
C LYS A 29 10.65 6.61 9.50
N VAL A 30 9.81 5.60 9.28
CA VAL A 30 9.91 4.32 10.00
C VAL A 30 11.26 3.64 9.75
N ARG A 31 11.76 3.68 8.52
CA ARG A 31 13.10 3.17 8.19
C ARG A 31 14.21 3.96 8.89
N GLN A 32 14.11 5.29 8.92
CA GLN A 32 15.07 6.17 9.60
C GLN A 32 15.10 5.92 11.12
N ASP A 33 13.93 5.84 11.75
CA ASP A 33 13.78 5.55 13.18
C ASP A 33 14.31 4.15 13.53
N SER A 34 14.33 3.24 12.55
CA SER A 34 14.95 1.90 12.65
C SER A 34 16.46 1.89 12.39
N GLY A 35 17.08 3.04 12.18
CA GLY A 35 18.51 3.22 11.95
C GLY A 35 18.96 2.98 10.51
N ASN A 36 18.06 3.05 9.52
CA ASN A 36 18.34 2.89 8.09
C ASN A 36 19.04 1.57 7.68
N LYS A 37 19.02 0.56 8.54
CA LYS A 37 19.77 -0.69 8.36
C LYS A 37 19.00 -1.80 7.65
N TYR A 38 17.68 -1.71 7.61
CA TYR A 38 16.82 -2.76 7.06
C TYR A 38 16.19 -2.31 5.75
N PRO A 39 16.06 -3.23 4.76
CA PRO A 39 15.12 -3.04 3.67
C PRO A 39 13.68 -3.02 4.20
N VAL A 40 12.78 -2.48 3.38
CA VAL A 40 11.34 -2.35 3.68
C VAL A 40 10.55 -3.25 2.75
N TRP A 41 9.61 -4.00 3.33
CA TRP A 41 8.52 -4.66 2.63
C TRP A 41 7.21 -3.99 3.03
N VAL A 42 6.53 -3.38 2.06
CA VAL A 42 5.19 -2.82 2.28
C VAL A 42 4.17 -3.92 2.04
N THR A 43 3.92 -4.72 3.07
CA THR A 43 3.11 -5.95 2.95
C THR A 43 1.62 -5.66 2.76
N GLU A 44 1.16 -4.46 3.11
CA GLU A 44 -0.18 -3.97 2.79
C GLU A 44 -0.16 -2.46 2.54
N PHE A 45 -0.76 -2.00 1.44
CA PHE A 45 -1.09 -0.58 1.29
C PHE A 45 -2.31 -0.33 0.41
N ALA A 46 -3.09 0.71 0.72
CA ALA A 46 -4.23 1.15 -0.08
C ALA A 46 -4.58 2.63 0.16
N CYS A 47 -5.27 3.26 -0.79
CA CYS A 47 -5.78 4.62 -0.63
C CYS A 47 -7.10 4.59 0.15
N THR A 48 -7.07 5.00 1.42
CA THR A 48 -8.18 4.84 2.37
C THR A 48 -8.51 6.15 3.05
N SER A 49 -9.80 6.40 3.28
CA SER A 49 -10.28 7.48 4.12
C SER A 49 -10.93 6.90 5.37
N TRP A 50 -10.34 7.21 6.53
CA TRP A 50 -10.89 6.83 7.83
C TRP A 50 -12.04 7.76 8.29
N ASN A 51 -12.42 8.73 7.47
CA ASN A 51 -13.59 9.57 7.67
C ASN A 51 -14.72 9.12 6.72
N PRO A 52 -15.79 8.48 7.24
CA PRO A 52 -16.90 7.99 6.42
C PRO A 52 -17.60 9.08 5.60
N SER A 53 -17.56 10.33 6.05
CA SER A 53 -18.15 11.47 5.33
C SER A 53 -17.30 11.97 4.15
N GLN A 54 -16.10 11.40 3.96
CA GLN A 54 -15.17 11.77 2.89
C GLN A 54 -14.60 10.51 2.21
N PRO A 55 -15.43 9.71 1.52
CA PRO A 55 -14.96 8.51 0.84
C PRO A 55 -13.94 8.84 -0.26
N VAL A 56 -13.02 7.92 -0.49
CA VAL A 56 -12.02 8.03 -1.57
C VAL A 56 -12.69 7.71 -2.90
N SER A 57 -12.55 8.59 -3.89
CA SER A 57 -13.07 8.37 -5.24
C SER A 57 -12.24 7.32 -6.00
N GLN A 58 -12.83 6.64 -6.99
CA GLN A 58 -12.08 5.70 -7.83
C GLN A 58 -10.90 6.36 -8.55
N GLN A 59 -11.08 7.60 -9.03
CA GLN A 59 -10.02 8.36 -9.69
C GLN A 59 -8.83 8.60 -8.74
N GLU A 60 -9.11 8.96 -7.49
CA GLU A 60 -8.08 9.17 -6.47
C GLU A 60 -7.34 7.86 -6.13
N VAL A 61 -8.06 6.73 -6.05
CA VAL A 61 -7.42 5.41 -5.86
C VAL A 61 -6.49 5.07 -7.03
N ASN A 62 -6.95 5.23 -8.28
CA ASN A 62 -6.16 4.92 -9.47
C ASN A 62 -4.89 5.79 -9.53
N GLU A 63 -5.02 7.09 -9.23
CA GLU A 63 -3.89 8.01 -9.26
C GLU A 63 -2.90 7.74 -8.12
N PHE A 64 -3.41 7.45 -6.92
CA PHE A 64 -2.58 7.04 -5.80
C PHE A 64 -1.82 5.75 -6.11
N MET A 65 -2.47 4.72 -6.68
CA MET A 65 -1.80 3.48 -7.08
C MET A 65 -0.66 3.75 -8.06
N ARG A 66 -0.93 4.49 -9.14
CA ARG A 66 0.06 4.82 -10.17
C ARG A 66 1.27 5.55 -9.59
N GLN A 67 1.02 6.61 -8.82
CA GLN A 67 2.08 7.43 -8.26
C GLN A 67 2.86 6.70 -7.15
N SER A 68 2.17 5.99 -6.25
CA SER A 68 2.81 5.31 -5.13
C SER A 68 3.73 4.19 -5.63
N ILE A 69 3.29 3.40 -6.60
CA ILE A 69 4.10 2.31 -7.15
C ILE A 69 5.35 2.86 -7.85
N ALA A 70 5.19 3.87 -8.72
CA ALA A 70 6.34 4.53 -9.36
C ALA A 70 7.34 5.08 -8.33
N ARG A 71 6.86 5.60 -7.20
CA ARG A 71 7.72 6.03 -6.09
C ARG A 71 8.39 4.84 -5.39
N LEU A 72 7.66 3.77 -5.07
CA LEU A 72 8.22 2.57 -4.44
C LEU A 72 9.30 1.92 -5.32
N ASP A 73 9.09 1.83 -6.64
CA ASP A 73 10.07 1.27 -7.59
C ASP A 73 11.36 2.11 -7.65
N SER A 74 11.27 3.43 -7.41
CA SER A 74 12.43 4.32 -7.38
C SER A 74 13.26 4.21 -6.08
N LEU A 75 12.71 3.61 -5.02
CA LEU A 75 13.34 3.54 -3.71
C LEU A 75 14.09 2.21 -3.57
N GLN A 76 15.41 2.22 -3.76
CA GLN A 76 16.26 1.01 -3.71
C GLN A 76 16.19 0.22 -2.39
N TRP A 77 15.73 0.85 -1.30
CA TRP A 77 15.57 0.21 0.01
C TRP A 77 14.18 -0.39 0.24
N VAL A 78 13.24 -0.21 -0.71
CA VAL A 78 11.98 -0.93 -0.76
C VAL A 78 12.17 -2.15 -1.65
N GLU A 79 12.10 -3.34 -1.08
CA GLU A 79 12.31 -4.57 -1.85
C GLU A 79 11.02 -5.13 -2.41
N ARG A 80 9.92 -5.06 -1.66
CA ARG A 80 8.64 -5.67 -2.01
C ARG A 80 7.49 -4.78 -1.55
N TYR A 81 6.39 -4.82 -2.28
CA TYR A 81 5.13 -4.20 -1.88
C TYR A 81 3.94 -5.01 -2.38
N ALA A 82 2.80 -4.88 -1.69
CA ALA A 82 1.55 -5.52 -2.07
C ALA A 82 0.36 -4.61 -1.82
N TRP A 83 -0.37 -4.27 -2.89
CA TRP A 83 -1.63 -3.54 -2.77
C TRP A 83 -2.66 -4.37 -2.01
N PHE A 84 -3.31 -3.75 -1.03
CA PHE A 84 -4.39 -4.41 -0.29
C PHE A 84 -5.72 -4.27 -1.04
N GLY A 85 -6.17 -5.36 -1.66
CA GLY A 85 -7.43 -5.35 -2.40
C GLY A 85 -7.70 -6.55 -3.29
N ALA A 86 -6.91 -7.63 -3.24
CA ALA A 86 -7.13 -8.86 -4.02
C ALA A 86 -8.37 -9.65 -3.55
N GLN A 87 -9.52 -8.98 -3.50
CA GLN A 87 -10.78 -9.41 -2.92
C GLN A 87 -11.93 -8.81 -3.75
N ARG A 88 -13.11 -9.45 -3.70
CA ARG A 88 -14.34 -8.95 -4.35
C ARG A 88 -15.06 -7.90 -3.51
N GLN A 89 -14.84 -7.93 -2.20
CA GLN A 89 -15.49 -7.07 -1.23
C GLN A 89 -14.48 -6.76 -0.14
N LEU A 90 -14.42 -5.48 0.23
CA LEU A 90 -13.65 -4.95 1.33
C LEU A 90 -14.61 -4.40 2.39
N ASP A 91 -14.11 -4.24 3.61
CA ASP A 91 -14.83 -3.51 4.66
C ASP A 91 -15.12 -2.07 4.21
N ALA A 92 -16.26 -1.54 4.65
CA ALA A 92 -16.70 -0.19 4.27
C ALA A 92 -15.65 0.89 4.62
N ALA A 93 -14.88 0.68 5.69
CA ALA A 93 -13.81 1.58 6.11
C ALA A 93 -12.63 1.64 5.11
N LEU A 94 -12.35 0.54 4.40
CA LEU A 94 -11.28 0.48 3.39
C LEU A 94 -11.76 0.99 2.02
N GLY A 95 -13.07 0.89 1.75
CA GLY A 95 -13.68 1.34 0.51
C GLY A 95 -13.54 0.32 -0.62
N SER A 96 -14.66 -0.04 -1.24
CA SER A 96 -14.71 -1.02 -2.33
C SER A 96 -13.98 -0.57 -3.60
N THR A 97 -13.61 0.71 -3.70
CA THR A 97 -12.82 1.27 -4.79
C THR A 97 -11.39 0.71 -4.84
N ASN A 98 -10.91 0.11 -3.74
CA ASN A 98 -9.61 -0.57 -3.67
C ASN A 98 -9.65 -2.04 -4.16
N CYS A 99 -10.82 -2.61 -4.46
CA CYS A 99 -10.95 -4.00 -4.91
C CYS A 99 -10.28 -4.22 -6.28
N LEU A 100 -9.34 -5.17 -6.35
CA LEU A 100 -8.69 -5.64 -7.56
C LEU A 100 -9.50 -6.71 -8.29
N ILE A 101 -10.47 -7.35 -7.63
CA ILE A 101 -11.35 -8.36 -8.21
C ILE A 101 -12.78 -7.80 -8.27
N ALA A 102 -13.38 -7.80 -9.45
CA ALA A 102 -14.78 -7.42 -9.64
C ALA A 102 -15.74 -8.51 -9.16
N SER A 103 -17.03 -8.19 -9.04
CA SER A 103 -18.06 -9.12 -8.56
C SER A 103 -18.17 -10.40 -9.39
N ASN A 104 -17.84 -10.35 -10.68
CA ASN A 104 -17.80 -11.49 -11.61
C ASN A 104 -16.52 -12.35 -11.49
N GLY A 105 -15.63 -12.06 -10.55
CA GLY A 105 -14.39 -12.80 -10.33
C GLY A 105 -13.23 -12.43 -11.28
N GLN A 106 -13.44 -11.49 -12.22
CA GLN A 106 -12.40 -10.98 -13.09
C GLN A 106 -11.62 -9.84 -12.42
N LEU A 107 -10.47 -9.46 -12.99
CA LEU A 107 -9.78 -8.23 -12.56
C LEU A 107 -10.71 -7.02 -12.76
N SER A 108 -10.82 -6.18 -11.73
CA SER A 108 -11.41 -4.84 -11.86
C SER A 108 -10.51 -3.95 -12.72
N THR A 109 -10.98 -2.76 -13.10
CA THR A 109 -10.11 -1.77 -13.79
C THR A 109 -8.86 -1.46 -12.96
N LEU A 110 -8.98 -1.35 -11.64
CA LEU A 110 -7.83 -1.15 -10.74
C LEU A 110 -6.93 -2.40 -10.69
N GLY A 111 -7.51 -3.59 -10.67
CA GLY A 111 -6.76 -4.86 -10.74
C GLY A 111 -5.94 -4.98 -12.03
N GLN A 112 -6.53 -4.61 -13.16
CA GLN A 112 -5.82 -4.56 -14.44
C GLN A 112 -4.69 -3.53 -14.40
N GLN A 113 -4.92 -2.36 -13.79
CA GLN A 113 -3.88 -1.35 -13.60
C GLN A 113 -2.69 -1.91 -12.80
N TYR A 114 -2.96 -2.58 -11.68
CA TYR A 114 -1.92 -3.14 -10.80
C TYR A 114 -1.10 -4.25 -11.47
N VAL A 115 -1.74 -5.10 -12.28
CA VAL A 115 -1.08 -6.27 -12.89
C VAL A 115 -0.40 -5.95 -14.23
N HIS A 116 -0.96 -5.02 -15.01
CA HIS A 116 -0.56 -4.84 -16.41
C HIS A 116 -0.05 -3.44 -16.78
N ASN A 117 -0.34 -2.40 -15.99
CA ASN A 117 -0.09 -1.01 -16.39
C ASN A 117 0.88 -0.30 -15.45
N LEU A 118 1.95 -0.99 -15.10
CA LEU A 118 3.18 -0.41 -14.55
C LEU A 118 4.26 -0.45 -15.62
#